data_AF-A0A951B3Z2-F1
#
_entry.id   AF-A0A951B3Z2-F1
#
_cell.length_a   1.000
_cell.length_b   1.000
_cell.length_c   1.000
_cell.angle_alpha   90.00
_cell.angle_beta   90.00
_cell.angle_gamma   90.00
#
_symmetry.space_group_name_H-M   'P 1'
#
loop_
_entity.id
_entity.type
_entity.pdbx_description
1 polymer ?
#
loop_
_entity_poly.entity_id
_entity_poly.type
_entity_poly.pdbx_seq_one_letter_code
_entity_poly.pdbx_strand_id
1 'polypeptide(L)' 'IGQRAIYTLPAHLRSRLTGLFIAVFFAGGAAGSAFASPAFAAGGWPWVTWAGFALPILALLAFAGEFGRRR' A
#
# COMPACT_ATOMS: atom_id res chain seq x y z
N ILE A 1 11.04 3.86 2.46
CA ILE A 1 11.27 4.05 3.91
C ILE A 1 10.46 2.97 4.62
N GLY A 2 11.05 2.23 5.54
CA GLY A 2 10.39 1.08 6.20
C GLY A 2 10.79 0.98 7.67
N GLN A 3 10.61 -0.19 8.27
CA GLN A 3 10.86 -0.41 9.70
C GLN A 3 12.26 0.03 10.16
N ARG A 4 13.28 -0.08 9.30
CA ARG A 4 14.64 0.44 9.55
C ARG A 4 14.67 1.92 9.95
N ALA A 5 13.85 2.76 9.32
CA ALA A 5 13.79 4.19 9.64
C ALA A 5 13.03 4.47 10.95
N ILE A 6 12.12 3.56 11.35
CA ILE A 6 11.45 3.64 12.65
C ILE A 6 12.47 3.35 13.76
N TYR A 7 13.40 2.41 13.53
CA TYR A 7 14.43 2.06 14.50
C TYR A 7 15.49 3.15 14.73
N THR A 8 15.68 4.07 13.77
CA THR A 8 16.59 5.22 13.94
C THR A 8 15.98 6.35 14.79
N LEU A 9 14.69 6.27 15.15
CA LEU A 9 14.02 7.30 15.95
C LEU A 9 14.30 7.15 17.46
N PRO A 10 14.17 8.25 18.22
CA PRO A 10 14.23 8.24 19.68
C PRO A 10 13.27 7.21 20.29
N ALA A 11 13.69 6.58 21.39
CA ALA A 11 12.96 5.47 22.02
C ALA A 11 11.49 5.79 22.34
N HIS A 12 11.19 7.03 22.74
CA HIS A 12 9.84 7.47 23.09
C HIS A 12 8.85 7.48 21.91
N LEU A 13 9.31 7.58 20.65
CA LEU A 13 8.46 7.53 19.45
C LEU A 13 8.38 6.13 18.84
N ARG A 14 9.43 5.31 19.04
CA ARG A 14 9.61 4.01 18.37
C ARG A 14 8.46 3.04 18.61
N SER A 15 8.03 2.87 19.87
CA SER A 15 6.96 1.92 20.20
C SER A 15 5.65 2.28 19.50
N ARG A 16 5.26 3.56 19.54
CA ARG A 16 4.04 4.07 18.90
C ARG A 16 4.06 3.91 17.39
N LEU A 17 5.17 4.30 16.76
CA LEU A 17 5.32 4.22 15.31
C LEU A 17 5.42 2.79 14.80
N THR A 18 6.06 1.88 15.55
CA THR A 18 6.05 0.45 15.24
C THR A 18 4.63 -0.11 15.32
N GLY A 19 3.88 0.21 16.38
CA GLY A 19 2.48 -0.20 16.50
C GLY A 19 1.63 0.31 15.34
N LEU A 20 1.78 1.58 14.97
CA LEU A 20 1.08 2.18 13.84
C LEU A 20 1.48 1.53 12.50
N PHE A 21 2.78 1.28 12.29
CA PHE A 21 3.29 0.63 11.08
C PHE A 21 2.66 -0.75 10.89
N ILE A 22 2.65 -1.56 11.95
CA ILE A 22 2.05 -2.90 11.92
C ILE A 22 0.53 -2.82 11.76
N ALA A 23 -0.14 -1.89 12.45
CA ALA A 23 -1.59 -1.70 12.32
C ALA A 23 -2.00 -1.34 10.88
N VAL A 24 -1.27 -0.42 10.22
CA VAL A 24 -1.53 -0.05 8.82
C VAL A 24 -1.24 -1.21 7.88
N PHE A 25 -0.17 -1.98 8.13
CA PHE A 25 0.13 -3.18 7.35
C PHE A 25 -1.01 -4.19 7.40
N PHE A 26 -1.52 -4.51 8.60
CA PHE A 26 -2.66 -5.42 8.75
C PHE A 26 -3.96 -4.84 8.19
N ALA A 27 -4.22 -3.55 8.38
CA ALA A 27 -5.39 -2.90 7.80
C ALA A 27 -5.39 -2.97 6.27
N GLY A 28 -4.24 -2.75 5.64
CA GLY A 28 -4.06 -2.93 4.20
C GLY A 28 -4.29 -4.37 3.75
N GLY A 29 -3.72 -5.34 4.49
CA GLY A 29 -3.95 -6.76 4.23
C GLY A 29 -5.43 -7.15 4.32
N ALA A 30 -6.11 -6.72 5.39
CA ALA A 30 -7.54 -6.98 5.59
C ALA A 30 -8.40 -6.36 4.49
N ALA A 31 -8.12 -5.10 4.11
CA ALA A 31 -8.81 -4.44 3.00
C ALA A 31 -8.59 -5.22 1.68
N GLY A 32 -7.35 -5.59 1.36
CA GLY A 32 -7.02 -6.37 0.18
C GLY A 32 -7.77 -7.72 0.15
N SER A 33 -7.82 -8.43 1.28
CA SER A 33 -8.58 -9.68 1.39
C SER A 33 -10.08 -9.47 1.20
N ALA A 34 -10.64 -8.40 1.75
CA ALA A 34 -12.05 -8.07 1.59
C ALA A 34 -12.42 -7.79 0.12
N PHE A 35 -11.50 -7.19 -0.65
CA PHE A 35 -11.71 -6.94 -2.09
C PHE A 35 -11.41 -8.16 -2.98
N ALA A 36 -10.55 -9.08 -2.54
CA ALA A 36 -10.16 -10.23 -3.34
C ALA A 36 -11.34 -11.19 -3.64
N SER A 37 -12.16 -11.49 -2.63
CA SER A 37 -13.32 -12.38 -2.80
C SER A 37 -14.36 -11.88 -3.81
N PRO A 38 -14.88 -10.63 -3.71
CA PRO A 38 -15.83 -10.12 -4.70
C PRO A 38 -15.18 -9.93 -6.08
N ALA A 39 -13.91 -9.55 -6.18
CA ALA A 39 -13.20 -9.44 -7.45
C ALA A 39 -13.07 -10.82 -8.14
N PHE A 40 -12.77 -11.86 -7.37
CA PHE A 40 -12.70 -13.22 -7.89
C PHE A 40 -14.08 -13.73 -8.34
N ALA A 41 -15.14 -13.45 -7.57
CA ALA A 41 -16.50 -13.82 -7.96
C ALA A 41 -16.96 -13.13 -9.25
N ALA A 42 -16.51 -11.88 -9.48
CA ALA A 42 -16.89 -11.10 -10.66
C ALA A 42 -16.21 -11.57 -11.96
N GLY A 43 -14.99 -12.09 -11.91
CA GLY A 43 -14.32 -12.55 -13.12
C GLY A 43 -12.98 -13.24 -12.91
N GLY A 44 -12.85 -13.96 -11.79
CA GLY A 44 -11.73 -14.84 -11.48
C GLY A 44 -10.40 -14.13 -11.26
N TRP A 45 -9.32 -14.86 -11.51
CA TRP A 45 -7.95 -14.40 -11.31
C TRP A 45 -7.56 -13.11 -12.08
N PRO A 46 -8.02 -12.88 -13.33
CA PRO A 46 -7.71 -11.64 -14.04
C PRO A 46 -8.18 -10.39 -13.29
N TRP A 47 -9.40 -10.41 -12.74
CA TRP A 47 -9.96 -9.28 -11.99
C TRP A 47 -9.24 -9.02 -10.67
N VAL A 48 -8.89 -10.09 -9.94
CA VAL A 48 -8.08 -9.97 -8.70
C VAL A 48 -6.72 -9.37 -9.02
N THR A 49 -6.09 -9.81 -10.11
CA THR A 49 -4.79 -9.31 -10.57
C THR A 49 -4.85 -7.82 -10.93
N TRP A 50 -5.83 -7.40 -11.74
CA TRP A 50 -6.02 -6.00 -12.10
C TRP A 50 -6.34 -5.11 -10.90
N ALA A 51 -7.14 -5.60 -9.94
CA ALA A 51 -7.40 -4.88 -8.70
C ALA A 51 -6.11 -4.65 -7.89
N GLY A 52 -5.21 -5.65 -7.83
CA GLY A 52 -3.90 -5.51 -7.21
C GLY A 52 -2.99 -4.51 -7.92
N PHE A 53 -3.06 -4.41 -9.25
CA PHE A 53 -2.28 -3.44 -10.03
C PHE A 53 -2.80 -2.01 -9.99
N ALA A 54 -4.04 -1.77 -9.56
CA ALA A 54 -4.65 -0.44 -9.56
C ALA A 54 -3.82 0.60 -8.79
N LEU A 55 -3.39 0.29 -7.57
CA LEU A 55 -2.59 1.20 -6.75
C LEU A 55 -1.20 1.50 -7.34
N PRO A 56 -0.38 0.50 -7.74
CA PRO A 56 0.87 0.74 -8.46
C PRO A 56 0.71 1.57 -9.73
N ILE A 57 -0.33 1.33 -10.52
CA ILE A 57 -0.61 2.10 -11.75
C ILE A 57 -0.92 3.56 -11.41
N LEU A 58 -1.77 3.82 -10.42
CA LEU A 58 -2.07 5.18 -9.96
C LEU A 58 -0.82 5.92 -9.48
N ALA A 59 0.04 5.24 -8.72
CA ALA A 59 1.31 5.80 -8.27
C ALA A 59 2.25 6.12 -9.45
N LEU A 60 2.32 5.24 -10.45
CA LEU A 60 3.12 5.45 -11.65
C LEU A 60 2.61 6.64 -12.48
N LEU A 61 1.29 6.78 -12.64
CA LEU A 61 0.68 7.91 -13.33
C LEU A 61 0.93 9.23 -12.62
N ALA A 62 0.80 9.26 -11.29
CA ALA A 62 1.12 10.44 -10.49
C ALA A 62 2.58 10.87 -10.65
N PHE A 63 3.50 9.90 -10.59
CA PHE A 63 4.93 10.13 -10.81
C PHE A 63 5.24 10.63 -12.23
N ALA A 64 4.64 10.02 -13.25
CA ALA A 64 4.79 10.44 -14.65
C ALA A 64 4.27 11.87 -14.86
N GLY A 65 3.14 12.23 -14.25
CA GLY A 65 2.60 13.59 -14.27
C GLY A 65 3.51 14.61 -13.58
N GLU A 66 4.20 14.23 -12.50
CA GLU A 66 5.21 15.08 -11.87
C GLU A 66 6.43 15.29 -12.78
N PHE A 67 6.87 14.26 -13.49
CA PHE A 67 7.96 14.35 -14.47
C PHE A 67 7.64 15.28 -15.64
N GLY A 68 6.40 15.24 -16.15
CA GLY A 68 5.94 16.14 -17.22
C GLY A 68 5.88 17.61 -16.81
N ARG A 69 5.66 17.89 -15.51
CA ARG A 69 5.55 19.24 -14.97
C ARG A 69 6.89 19.88 -14.55
N ARG A 70 7.98 19.10 -14.55
CA ARG A 70 9.35 19.55 -14.26
C ARG A 70 10.18 19.83 -15.52
N ARG A 71 9.63 19.57 -16.72
CA ARG A 71 10.19 20.03 -18.01
C ARG A 71 9.57 21.36 -18.38
#